data_AF-A0A2E6MKB2-F1
#
_entry.id   AF-A0A2E6MKB2-F1
#
_cell.length_a   1.000
_cell.length_b   1.000
_cell.length_c   1.000
_cell.angle_alpha   90.00
_cell.angle_beta   90.00
_cell.angle_gamma   90.00
#
_symmetry.space_group_name_H-M   'P 1'
#
loop_
_entity.id
_entity.type
_entity.pdbx_description
1 polymer ?
#
loop_
_entity_poly.entity_id
_entity_poly.type
_entity_poly.pdbx_seq_one_letter_code
_entity_poly.pdbx_strand_id
1 'polypeptide(L)'
;MLWCDPCRFRARERAAFYGWIGGLVFGIFCAGYVWIAIRPTDLIVGAWVATLVTAVWIGQKVAREFIYGVMRFKNSRAAEAVPPS
;
A
#
# COMPACT_ATOMS: atom_id res chain seq x y z
N MET A 1 21.36 13.69 4.68
CA MET A 1 20.26 12.73 4.89
C MET A 1 20.88 11.43 5.36
N LEU A 2 20.84 11.13 6.67
CA LEU A 2 21.62 10.04 7.32
C LEU A 2 21.01 8.64 7.13
N TRP A 3 20.54 8.30 5.93
CA TRP A 3 20.17 6.92 5.62
C TRP A 3 21.27 6.32 4.77
N CYS A 4 21.94 5.29 5.29
CA CYS A 4 22.79 4.43 4.47
C CYS A 4 21.95 3.81 3.35
N ASP A 5 22.50 3.69 2.14
CA ASP A 5 21.86 3.00 1.02
C ASP A 5 21.25 1.63 1.39
N PRO A 6 21.91 0.74 2.16
CA PRO A 6 21.30 -0.53 2.58
C PRO A 6 20.05 -0.39 3.47
N CYS A 7 19.98 0.64 4.32
CA CYS A 7 18.78 0.91 5.13
C CYS A 7 17.62 1.39 4.25
N ARG A 8 17.95 2.20 3.23
CA ARG A 8 16.98 2.68 2.24
C ARG A 8 16.36 1.56 1.41
N PHE A 9 17.14 0.59 0.98
CA PHE A 9 16.63 -0.56 0.22
C PHE A 9 15.68 -1.43 1.07
N ARG A 10 16.07 -1.77 2.31
CA ARG A 10 15.24 -2.59 3.21
C ARG A 10 13.91 -1.92 3.58
N ALA A 11 13.92 -0.62 3.84
CA ALA A 11 12.69 0.10 4.11
C ALA A 11 11.81 0.25 2.86
N ARG A 12 12.44 0.34 1.66
CA ARG A 12 11.68 0.34 0.41
C ARG A 12 10.93 -0.96 0.17
N GLU A 13 11.59 -2.09 0.46
CA GLU A 13 11.03 -3.44 0.32
C GLU A 13 9.89 -3.67 1.30
N ARG A 14 10.06 -3.30 2.58
CA ARG A 14 8.97 -3.36 3.57
C ARG A 14 7.77 -2.52 3.14
N ALA A 15 7.98 -1.29 2.68
CA ALA A 15 6.88 -0.44 2.21
C ALA A 15 6.22 -0.98 0.93
N ALA A 16 6.93 -1.73 0.08
CA ALA A 16 6.32 -2.40 -1.06
C ALA A 16 5.41 -3.56 -0.61
N PHE A 17 5.86 -4.35 0.36
CA PHE A 17 5.06 -5.43 0.96
C PHE A 17 3.80 -4.89 1.64
N TYR A 18 3.94 -3.87 2.49
CA TYR A 18 2.78 -3.25 3.13
C TYR A 18 1.88 -2.49 2.14
N GLY A 19 2.43 -1.95 1.06
CA GLY A 19 1.66 -1.40 -0.04
C GLY A 19 0.73 -2.46 -0.63
N TRP A 20 1.25 -3.65 -0.93
CA TRP A 20 0.45 -4.77 -1.41
C TRP A 20 -0.65 -5.19 -0.44
N ILE A 21 -0.35 -5.30 0.86
CA ILE A 21 -1.35 -5.61 1.89
C ILE A 21 -2.45 -4.55 1.92
N GLY A 22 -2.07 -3.26 1.94
CA GLY A 22 -3.04 -2.16 1.95
C GLY A 22 -3.94 -2.14 0.72
N GLY A 23 -3.37 -2.40 -0.47
CA GLY A 23 -4.13 -2.53 -1.70
C GLY A 23 -5.11 -3.70 -1.69
N LEU A 24 -4.70 -4.87 -1.21
CA LEU A 24 -5.57 -6.04 -1.10
C LEU A 24 -6.71 -5.83 -0.11
N VAL A 25 -6.43 -5.30 1.07
CA VAL A 25 -7.45 -4.99 2.08
C VAL A 25 -8.48 -4.02 1.51
N PHE A 26 -8.03 -2.94 0.86
CA PHE A 26 -8.93 -1.98 0.21
C PHE A 26 -9.78 -2.62 -0.89
N GLY A 27 -9.16 -3.44 -1.76
CA GLY A 27 -9.87 -4.18 -2.81
C GLY A 27 -10.94 -5.13 -2.26
N ILE A 28 -10.64 -5.84 -1.17
CA ILE A 28 -11.61 -6.73 -0.49
C ILE A 28 -12.80 -5.92 0.04
N PHE A 29 -12.56 -4.77 0.67
CA PHE A 29 -13.64 -3.89 1.12
C PHE A 29 -14.49 -3.37 -0.04
N CYS A 30 -13.87 -2.96 -1.15
CA CYS A 30 -14.59 -2.56 -2.35
C CYS A 30 -15.42 -3.72 -2.93
N ALA A 31 -14.86 -4.92 -3.02
CA ALA A 31 -15.56 -6.10 -3.52
C ALA A 31 -16.76 -6.45 -2.63
N GLY A 32 -16.59 -6.43 -1.30
CA GLY A 32 -17.67 -6.64 -0.35
C GLY A 32 -18.77 -5.57 -0.48
N TYR A 33 -18.39 -4.31 -0.62
CA TYR A 33 -19.34 -3.21 -0.83
C TYR A 33 -20.14 -3.38 -2.13
N VAL A 34 -19.47 -3.67 -3.24
CA VAL A 34 -20.12 -3.93 -4.53
C VAL A 34 -21.12 -5.09 -4.41
N TRP A 35 -20.73 -6.17 -3.73
CA TRP A 35 -21.59 -7.35 -3.57
C TRP A 35 -22.83 -7.09 -2.71
N ILE A 36 -22.69 -6.36 -1.60
CA ILE A 36 -23.77 -6.14 -0.62
C ILE A 36 -24.68 -5.00 -1.06
N ALA A 37 -24.11 -3.86 -1.45
CA ALA A 37 -24.84 -2.62 -1.70
C ALA A 37 -25.24 -2.45 -3.16
N ILE A 38 -24.33 -2.71 -4.10
CA ILE A 38 -24.59 -2.46 -5.53
C ILE A 38 -25.27 -3.67 -6.20
N ARG A 39 -24.95 -4.89 -5.77
CA ARG A 39 -25.39 -6.17 -6.36
C ARG A 39 -25.06 -6.23 -7.85
N PRO A 40 -23.85 -6.70 -8.23
CA PRO A 40 -23.40 -6.62 -9.61
C PRO A 40 -24.35 -7.37 -10.54
N THR A 41 -24.67 -6.74 -11.68
CA THR A 41 -25.42 -7.39 -12.75
C THR A 41 -24.47 -8.19 -13.64
N ASP A 42 -24.93 -9.33 -14.17
CA ASP A 42 -24.12 -10.23 -15.01
C ASP A 42 -23.83 -9.66 -16.42
N LEU A 43 -24.35 -8.47 -16.72
CA LEU A 43 -24.26 -7.86 -18.04
C LEU A 43 -22.82 -7.44 -18.41
N ILE A 44 -22.00 -7.05 -17.44
CA ILE A 44 -20.65 -6.51 -17.69
C ILE A 44 -19.63 -7.00 -16.65
N VAL A 45 -19.51 -8.32 -16.50
CA VAL A 45 -18.58 -8.96 -15.53
C VAL A 45 -17.14 -8.45 -15.68
N GLY A 46 -16.67 -8.24 -16.91
CA GLY A 46 -15.32 -7.73 -17.18
C GLY A 46 -15.06 -6.33 -16.61
N ALA A 47 -16.07 -5.45 -16.63
CA ALA A 47 -15.94 -4.10 -16.06
C ALA A 47 -15.83 -4.16 -14.53
N TRP A 48 -16.63 -5.02 -13.87
CA TRP A 48 -16.55 -5.23 -12.42
C TRP A 48 -15.16 -5.72 -11.99
N VAL A 49 -14.61 -6.70 -12.71
CA VAL A 49 -13.25 -7.19 -12.43
C VAL A 49 -12.23 -6.08 -12.64
N ALA A 50 -12.32 -5.32 -13.73
CA ALA A 50 -11.42 -4.20 -14.00
C ALA A 50 -11.47 -3.12 -12.90
N THR A 51 -12.66 -2.80 -12.38
CA THR A 51 -12.84 -1.85 -11.27
C THR A 51 -12.15 -2.32 -10.00
N LEU A 52 -12.31 -3.60 -9.62
CA LEU A 52 -11.69 -4.15 -8.42
C LEU A 52 -10.16 -4.22 -8.53
N VAL A 53 -9.65 -4.64 -9.70
CA VAL A 53 -8.21 -4.63 -9.98
C VAL A 53 -7.65 -3.20 -9.89
N THR A 54 -8.36 -2.22 -10.45
CA THR A 54 -7.97 -0.82 -10.37
C THR A 54 -7.98 -0.30 -8.93
N ALA A 55 -8.99 -0.68 -8.13
CA ALA A 55 -9.05 -0.33 -6.71
C ALA A 55 -7.84 -0.86 -5.94
N VAL A 56 -7.47 -2.14 -6.13
CA VAL A 56 -6.26 -2.72 -5.54
C VAL A 56 -4.99 -1.98 -6.00
N TRP A 57 -4.91 -1.62 -7.28
CA TRP A 57 -3.77 -0.91 -7.85
C TRP A 57 -3.60 0.53 -7.34
N ILE A 58 -4.69 1.25 -7.12
CA ILE A 58 -4.64 2.58 -6.49
C ILE A 58 -4.31 2.42 -5.01
N GLY A 59 -5.01 1.51 -4.32
CA GLY A 59 -4.83 1.25 -2.89
C GLY A 59 -3.39 0.91 -2.54
N GLN A 60 -2.71 0.08 -3.35
CA GLN A 60 -1.31 -0.27 -3.11
C GLN A 60 -0.36 0.94 -3.19
N LYS A 61 -0.59 1.85 -4.14
CA LYS A 61 0.24 3.05 -4.31
C LYS A 61 0.05 4.01 -3.15
N VAL A 62 -1.20 4.25 -2.76
CA VAL A 62 -1.54 5.13 -1.65
C VAL A 62 -1.02 4.57 -0.33
N ALA A 63 -1.21 3.27 -0.06
CA ALA A 63 -0.71 2.63 1.14
C ALA A 63 0.82 2.69 1.25
N ARG A 64 1.53 2.49 0.12
CA ARG A 64 2.98 2.61 0.06
C ARG A 64 3.46 4.01 0.46
N GLU A 65 2.85 5.06 -0.09
CA GLU A 65 3.22 6.44 0.24
C GLU A 65 2.84 6.82 1.67
N PHE A 66 1.68 6.38 2.14
CA PHE A 66 1.27 6.60 3.52
C PHE A 66 2.27 5.98 4.51
N ILE A 67 2.72 4.76 4.24
CA ILE A 67 3.67 4.04 5.11
C ILE A 67 5.06 4.67 5.05
N TYR A 68 5.54 5.10 3.88
CA TYR A 68 6.76 5.92 3.82
C TYR A 68 6.61 7.22 4.61
N GLY A 69 5.46 7.90 4.53
CA GLY A 69 5.14 9.08 5.32
C GLY A 69 5.20 8.79 6.83
N VAL A 70 4.53 7.74 7.29
CA VAL A 70 4.53 7.32 8.71
C VAL A 70 5.94 6.96 9.18
N MET A 71 6.72 6.22 8.38
CA MET A 71 8.12 5.91 8.71
C MET A 71 8.96 7.18 8.85
N ARG A 72 8.71 8.19 8.00
CA ARG A 72 9.37 9.51 8.10
C ARG A 72 8.97 10.27 9.37
N PHE A 73 7.70 10.21 9.78
CA PHE A 73 7.21 10.90 10.98
C PHE A 73 7.64 10.20 12.28
N LYS A 74 7.70 8.86 12.33
CA LYS A 74 8.05 8.09 13.53
C LYS A 74 9.53 8.15 13.97
N ASN A 75 10.29 9.16 13.57
CA ASN A 75 11.68 9.39 13.99
C ASN A 75 12.66 8.21 13.74
N SER A 76 12.50 7.50 12.62
CA SER A 76 13.47 6.50 12.13
C SER A 76 14.86 7.10 11.85
N ARG A 77 14.96 8.43 11.74
CA ARG A 77 16.23 9.18 11.68
C ARG A 77 17.14 8.92 12.88
N ALA A 78 16.59 8.67 14.07
CA ALA A 78 17.37 8.39 15.28
C ALA A 78 17.62 6.89 15.50
N ALA A 79 16.69 6.02 15.07
CA ALA A 79 16.78 4.58 15.29
C ALA A 79 17.69 3.85 14.29
N GLU A 80 17.92 4.42 13.10
CA GLU A 80 18.74 3.81 12.03
C GLU A 80 20.05 4.56 11.77
N ALA A 81 20.34 5.62 12.52
CA ALA A 81 21.62 6.31 12.45
C ALA A 81 22.71 5.43 13.06
N VAL A 82 23.64 4.95 12.22
CA VAL A 82 24.90 4.39 12.71
C VAL A 82 25.72 5.56 13.28
N PRO A 83 26.10 5.55 14.56
CA PRO A 83 26.92 6.61 15.12
C PRO A 83 28.29 6.63 14.42
N PRO A 84 28.85 7.81 14.10
CA PRO A 84 30.22 7.88 13.60
C PRO A 84 31.16 7.33 14.68
N SER A 85 32.03 6.40 14.29
CA SER A 85 33.15 5.90 15.11
C SER A 85 34.20 6.98 15.32
#